data_AF-A0A090Q9L7-F1
#
_entry.id   AF-A0A090Q9L7-F1
#
_cell.length_a   1.000
_cell.length_b   1.000
_cell.length_c   1.000
_cell.angle_alpha   90.00
_cell.angle_beta   90.00
_cell.angle_gamma   90.00
#
_symmetry.space_group_name_H-M   'P 1'
#
loop_
_entity.id
_entity.type
_entity.pdbx_description
1 polymer ?
#
loop_
_entity_poly.entity_id
_entity_poly.type
_entity_poly.pdbx_seq_one_letter_code
_entity_poly.pdbx_strand_id
1 'polypeptide(L)'
;MLFSFVSFALFAQSHYELTPTRTKEAMVKETYQPKIYKLENVGIKTVRYDTVQVKNPRYIELTEAIEDKRKAMIDARTKFEKSNKVQTWKNGIYQNINAFKSQSGSFKKKKQLLIDAQSFADSLGLNWFIYPRSFSEKIEHKKMRVEGSLDRHLTQYSNELFRQVGESRDFDDSSYRRDIKELENLLSSTPNTTDKLQESSTTGKRSALLVNGKIEDISSLSGTFHYTSYNDIVVFEEDFDKYAKNEVVNKNDIWVGGYSKHTITLGDLMVNDDTGEQYLAPSGFLFNYGVDTMEKTMAEMASNPDYIIWKRDYENALRESQSNIDKCEAIIKKHTFKNAFGEKIYDSSDFSENEKNTFNKNLESISNRRRVIRELEDNSEYYNFWVDSVSEERASWSYSIAVYFRSKSKV
;
A
#
# COMPACT_ATOMS: atom_id res chain seq x y z
N MET A 1 32.65 23.26 -10.75
CA MET A 1 31.87 22.05 -10.42
C MET A 1 32.88 21.04 -9.90
N LEU A 2 33.12 21.02 -8.58
CA LEU A 2 34.33 20.45 -7.95
C LEU A 2 33.95 19.55 -6.75
N PHE A 3 32.92 18.70 -6.91
CA PHE A 3 32.30 17.97 -5.80
C PHE A 3 31.95 16.50 -6.12
N SER A 4 32.65 15.82 -7.03
CA SER A 4 32.15 14.53 -7.54
C SER A 4 33.04 13.29 -7.43
N PHE A 5 34.23 13.35 -6.82
CA PHE A 5 35.07 12.14 -6.69
C PHE A 5 35.31 11.67 -5.24
N VAL A 6 35.25 12.57 -4.26
CA VAL A 6 35.26 12.18 -2.84
C VAL A 6 34.04 11.31 -2.50
N SER A 7 32.91 11.52 -3.18
CA SER A 7 31.66 10.81 -2.90
C SER A 7 31.70 9.31 -3.19
N PHE A 8 32.44 8.82 -4.21
CA PHE A 8 32.33 7.41 -4.62
C PHE A 8 33.11 6.42 -3.75
N ALA A 9 34.26 6.81 -3.19
CA ALA A 9 35.01 5.95 -2.26
C ALA A 9 34.35 5.88 -0.86
N LEU A 10 33.71 6.98 -0.42
CA LEU A 10 33.03 7.05 0.87
C LEU A 10 31.75 6.21 0.95
N PHE A 11 31.08 5.93 -0.18
CA PHE A 11 29.97 4.97 -0.21
C PHE A 11 30.43 3.49 -0.13
N ALA A 12 31.73 3.20 -0.26
CA ALA A 12 32.25 1.82 -0.24
C ALA A 12 32.57 1.31 1.17
N GLN A 13 32.82 2.18 2.15
CA GLN A 13 32.96 1.78 3.55
C GLN A 13 31.57 1.69 4.20
N SER A 14 31.04 0.47 4.29
CA SER A 14 29.86 0.18 5.10
C SER A 14 30.16 0.15 6.60
N HIS A 15 31.43 0.05 6.99
CA HIS A 15 31.89 -0.11 8.37
C HIS A 15 32.89 0.98 8.79
N TYR A 16 32.75 1.47 10.01
CA TYR A 16 33.48 2.61 10.58
C TYR A 16 34.06 2.21 11.94
N GLU A 17 35.37 2.31 12.10
CA GLU A 17 36.03 1.99 13.37
C GLU A 17 36.01 3.20 14.31
N LEU A 18 35.20 3.11 15.37
CA LEU A 18 35.12 4.13 16.41
C LEU A 18 36.12 3.82 17.52
N THR A 19 36.91 4.84 17.89
CA THR A 19 37.78 4.79 19.06
C THR A 19 37.55 6.00 19.96
N PRO A 20 37.69 5.88 21.30
CA PRO A 20 37.47 6.99 22.22
C PRO A 20 38.28 8.24 21.88
N THR A 21 39.54 8.07 21.48
CA THR A 21 40.44 9.17 21.11
C THR A 21 39.92 9.91 19.89
N ARG A 22 39.57 9.19 18.82
CA ARG A 22 39.08 9.79 17.57
C ARG A 22 37.71 10.44 17.74
N THR A 23 36.84 9.82 18.51
CA THR A 23 35.51 10.37 18.82
C THR A 23 35.63 11.69 19.56
N LYS A 24 36.57 11.81 20.52
CA LYS A 24 36.87 13.09 21.17
C LYS A 24 37.40 14.13 20.19
N GLU A 25 38.32 13.75 19.29
CA GLU A 25 38.86 14.66 18.27
C GLU A 25 37.76 15.19 17.33
N ALA A 26 36.88 14.31 16.84
CA ALA A 26 35.75 14.69 15.98
C ALA A 26 34.75 15.61 16.73
N MET A 27 34.44 15.29 17.99
CA MET A 27 33.52 16.10 18.80
C MET A 27 34.05 17.50 19.17
N VAL A 28 35.37 17.70 19.19
CA VAL A 28 35.98 19.02 19.45
C VAL A 28 35.88 19.92 18.21
N LYS A 29 35.88 19.34 17.01
CA LYS A 29 35.79 20.08 15.74
C LYS A 29 34.36 20.47 15.40
N GLU A 30 33.40 19.62 15.73
CA GLU A 30 31.99 19.84 15.42
C GLU A 30 31.36 20.82 16.41
N THR A 31 30.70 21.87 15.89
CA THR A 31 29.93 22.82 16.70
C THR A 31 28.69 22.19 17.34
N TYR A 32 28.30 20.99 16.87
CA TYR A 32 27.13 20.25 17.30
C TYR A 32 27.52 18.86 17.80
N GLN A 33 27.16 18.55 19.05
CA GLN A 33 27.31 17.19 19.57
C GLN A 33 26.13 16.31 19.13
N PRO A 34 26.39 15.22 18.37
CA PRO A 34 25.32 14.36 17.88
C PRO A 34 24.60 13.67 19.03
N LYS A 35 23.27 13.66 19.00
CA LYS A 35 22.47 12.93 20.00
C LYS A 35 22.38 11.47 19.59
N ILE A 36 23.06 10.60 20.35
CA ILE A 36 23.01 9.14 20.13
C ILE A 36 22.22 8.50 21.26
N TYR A 37 21.37 7.54 20.93
CA TYR A 37 20.53 6.83 21.89
C TYR A 37 20.83 5.34 21.86
N LYS A 38 20.92 4.71 23.04
CA LYS A 38 21.07 3.27 23.15
C LYS A 38 19.72 2.61 22.93
N LEU A 39 19.73 1.47 22.24
CA LEU A 39 18.54 0.66 22.07
C LEU A 39 18.61 -0.61 22.90
N GLU A 40 17.47 -1.02 23.44
CA GLU A 40 17.35 -2.26 24.19
C GLU A 40 16.19 -3.09 23.69
N ASN A 41 16.44 -4.39 23.60
CA ASN A 41 15.40 -5.34 23.27
C ASN A 41 14.66 -5.74 24.55
N VAL A 42 13.41 -5.29 24.68
CA VAL A 42 12.59 -5.49 25.86
C VAL A 42 11.36 -6.31 25.49
N GLY A 43 10.99 -7.26 26.35
CA GLY A 43 9.74 -7.98 26.23
C GLY A 43 8.55 -7.11 26.67
N ILE A 44 7.73 -6.66 25.72
CA ILE A 44 6.55 -5.86 26.00
C ILE A 44 5.27 -6.70 25.93
N LYS A 45 4.29 -6.31 26.75
CA LYS A 45 2.95 -6.88 26.70
C LYS A 45 2.16 -6.17 25.63
N THR A 46 1.59 -6.91 24.69
CA THR A 46 0.68 -6.37 23.68
C THR A 46 -0.72 -6.87 23.91
N VAL A 47 -1.67 -6.00 23.60
CA VAL A 47 -3.08 -6.36 23.49
C VAL A 47 -3.23 -7.29 22.30
N ARG A 48 -3.72 -8.51 22.53
CA ARG A 48 -4.03 -9.46 21.46
C ARG A 48 -5.48 -9.26 21.07
N TYR A 49 -5.78 -9.26 19.78
CA TYR A 49 -7.16 -9.29 19.29
C TYR A 49 -7.44 -10.68 18.75
N ASP A 50 -8.51 -11.31 19.25
CA ASP A 50 -8.99 -12.57 18.73
C ASP A 50 -10.14 -12.30 17.74
N THR A 51 -10.16 -13.05 16.65
CA THR A 51 -11.30 -13.05 15.74
C THR A 51 -12.42 -13.87 16.37
N VAL A 52 -13.51 -13.20 16.73
CA VAL A 52 -14.72 -13.86 17.23
C VAL A 52 -15.82 -13.77 16.18
N GLN A 53 -16.56 -14.87 16.02
CA GLN A 53 -17.77 -14.85 15.22
C GLN A 53 -18.90 -14.21 16.02
N VAL A 54 -19.39 -13.08 15.55
CA VAL A 54 -20.56 -12.40 16.12
C VAL A 54 -21.72 -12.47 15.13
N LYS A 55 -22.96 -12.32 15.63
CA LYS A 55 -24.11 -12.17 14.73
C LYS A 55 -23.91 -10.94 13.85
N ASN A 56 -24.13 -11.11 12.55
CA ASN A 56 -24.02 -10.03 11.59
C ASN A 56 -25.12 -8.98 11.86
N PRO A 57 -24.78 -7.71 12.15
CA PRO A 57 -25.76 -6.66 12.40
C PRO A 57 -26.78 -6.54 11.26
N ARG A 58 -26.33 -6.71 10.01
CA ARG A 58 -27.20 -6.66 8.85
C ARG A 58 -28.20 -7.82 8.80
N TYR A 59 -27.78 -9.00 9.25
CA TYR A 59 -28.66 -10.16 9.36
C TYR A 59 -29.74 -9.94 10.43
N ILE A 60 -29.38 -9.33 11.57
CA ILE A 60 -30.32 -8.96 12.62
C ILE A 60 -31.34 -7.95 12.09
N GLU A 61 -30.88 -6.84 11.50
CA GLU A 61 -31.73 -5.80 10.90
C GLU A 61 -32.73 -6.37 9.88
N LEU A 62 -32.26 -7.25 8.99
CA LEU A 62 -33.12 -7.86 7.97
C LEU A 62 -34.16 -8.80 8.60
N THR A 63 -33.79 -9.54 9.64
CA THR A 63 -34.72 -10.42 10.37
C THR A 63 -35.82 -9.61 11.04
N GLU A 64 -35.46 -8.55 11.76
CA GLU A 64 -36.40 -7.64 12.43
C GLU A 64 -37.31 -6.95 11.41
N ALA A 65 -36.77 -6.47 10.29
CA ALA A 65 -37.55 -5.83 9.23
C ALA A 65 -38.59 -6.77 8.60
N ILE A 66 -38.27 -8.06 8.43
CA ILE A 66 -39.21 -9.08 7.94
C ILE A 66 -40.34 -9.29 8.95
N GLU A 67 -40.02 -9.41 10.24
CA GLU A 67 -41.01 -9.57 11.30
C GLU A 67 -41.95 -8.36 11.39
N ASP A 68 -41.41 -7.16 11.35
CA ASP A 68 -42.18 -5.91 11.35
C ASP A 68 -43.12 -5.82 10.13
N LYS A 69 -42.64 -6.18 8.94
CA LYS A 69 -43.47 -6.20 7.73
C LYS A 69 -44.60 -7.22 7.80
N ARG A 70 -44.33 -8.42 8.34
CA ARG A 70 -45.35 -9.46 8.57
C ARG A 70 -46.41 -8.97 9.57
N LYS A 71 -45.98 -8.34 10.65
CA LYS A 71 -46.89 -7.76 11.65
C LYS A 71 -47.76 -6.66 11.04
N ALA A 72 -47.15 -5.73 10.29
CA ALA A 72 -47.88 -4.65 9.62
C ALA A 72 -48.92 -5.18 8.62
N MET A 73 -48.60 -6.25 7.89
CA MET A 73 -49.56 -6.92 7.00
C MET A 73 -50.76 -7.50 7.75
N ILE A 74 -50.52 -8.19 8.87
CA ILE A 74 -51.58 -8.76 9.73
C ILE A 74 -52.45 -7.64 10.32
N ASP A 75 -51.85 -6.56 10.81
CA ASP A 75 -52.56 -5.41 11.36
C ASP A 75 -53.41 -4.70 10.30
N ALA A 76 -52.86 -4.49 9.10
CA ALA A 76 -53.58 -3.89 7.97
C ALA A 76 -54.78 -4.74 7.56
N ARG A 77 -54.61 -6.06 7.47
CA ARG A 77 -55.69 -7.01 7.19
C ARG A 77 -56.78 -6.97 8.27
N THR A 78 -56.38 -7.02 9.53
CA THR A 78 -57.30 -6.96 10.67
C THR A 78 -58.09 -5.65 10.68
N LYS A 79 -57.44 -4.52 10.38
CA LYS A 79 -58.09 -3.20 10.27
C LYS A 79 -59.09 -3.15 9.11
N PHE A 80 -58.75 -3.75 7.98
CA PHE A 80 -59.64 -3.85 6.82
C PHE A 80 -60.89 -4.67 7.15
N GLU A 81 -60.73 -5.85 7.75
CA GLU A 81 -61.83 -6.74 8.17
C GLU A 81 -62.76 -6.09 9.22
N LYS A 82 -62.20 -5.23 10.08
CA LYS A 82 -62.93 -4.45 11.08
C LYS A 82 -63.52 -3.13 10.57
N SER A 83 -63.26 -2.75 9.31
CA SER A 83 -63.73 -1.46 8.80
C SER A 83 -65.26 -1.38 8.75
N ASN A 84 -65.81 -0.23 9.15
CA ASN A 84 -67.26 0.02 9.14
C ASN A 84 -67.89 -0.22 7.76
N LYS A 85 -67.14 -0.03 6.67
CA LYS A 85 -67.59 -0.26 5.30
C LYS A 85 -67.97 -1.75 5.10
N VAL A 86 -67.05 -2.66 5.40
CA VAL A 86 -67.27 -4.12 5.31
C VAL A 86 -68.39 -4.57 6.24
N GLN A 87 -68.44 -4.06 7.47
CA GLN A 87 -69.49 -4.41 8.42
C GLN A 87 -70.87 -3.87 8.03
N THR A 88 -70.95 -2.63 7.55
CA THR A 88 -72.20 -2.01 7.05
C THR A 88 -72.72 -2.78 5.83
N TRP A 89 -71.84 -3.20 4.93
CA TRP A 89 -72.21 -3.97 3.76
C TRP A 89 -72.64 -5.40 4.09
N LYS A 90 -71.96 -6.09 5.02
CA LYS A 90 -72.41 -7.39 5.57
C LYS A 90 -73.81 -7.28 6.16
N ASN A 91 -74.03 -6.26 6.97
CA ASN A 91 -75.31 -6.01 7.61
C ASN A 91 -76.40 -5.67 6.59
N GLY A 92 -76.11 -4.85 5.57
CA GLY A 92 -77.07 -4.50 4.51
C GLY A 92 -77.53 -5.68 3.67
N ILE A 93 -76.60 -6.55 3.23
CA ILE A 93 -76.94 -7.77 2.47
C ILE A 93 -77.79 -8.71 3.34
N TYR A 94 -77.36 -8.94 4.57
CA TYR A 94 -78.04 -9.85 5.50
C TYR A 94 -79.43 -9.34 5.92
N GLN A 95 -79.55 -8.05 6.25
CA GLN A 95 -80.83 -7.41 6.60
C GLN A 95 -81.81 -7.49 5.44
N ASN A 96 -81.37 -7.24 4.21
CA ASN A 96 -82.24 -7.30 3.04
C ASN A 96 -82.72 -8.72 2.73
N ILE A 97 -81.83 -9.73 2.83
CA ILE A 97 -82.22 -11.14 2.66
C ILE A 97 -83.21 -11.59 3.76
N ASN A 98 -82.95 -11.22 5.02
CA ASN A 98 -83.85 -11.60 6.11
C ASN A 98 -85.18 -10.87 6.07
N ALA A 99 -85.19 -9.58 5.71
CA ALA A 99 -86.41 -8.82 5.49
C ALA A 99 -87.24 -9.43 4.35
N PHE A 100 -86.59 -9.90 3.28
CA PHE A 100 -87.27 -10.61 2.19
C PHE A 100 -87.96 -11.89 2.70
N LYS A 101 -87.27 -12.68 3.54
CA LYS A 101 -87.81 -13.90 4.14
C LYS A 101 -88.96 -13.65 5.11
N SER A 102 -88.86 -12.62 5.95
CA SER A 102 -89.80 -12.39 7.05
C SER A 102 -91.00 -11.50 6.73
N GLN A 103 -90.90 -10.61 5.73
CA GLN A 103 -91.98 -9.67 5.42
C GLN A 103 -93.23 -10.42 4.95
N SER A 104 -94.44 -10.00 5.33
CA SER A 104 -95.69 -10.53 4.75
C SER A 104 -96.18 -9.59 3.64
N GLY A 105 -96.23 -10.05 2.40
CA GLY A 105 -96.62 -9.23 1.25
C GLY A 105 -96.40 -9.91 -0.09
N SER A 106 -96.92 -9.31 -1.16
CA SER A 106 -96.76 -9.87 -2.52
C SER A 106 -95.28 -9.90 -2.94
N PHE A 107 -94.87 -10.97 -3.61
CA PHE A 107 -93.50 -11.17 -4.08
C PHE A 107 -92.96 -9.97 -4.88
N LYS A 108 -93.84 -9.32 -5.66
CA LYS A 108 -93.52 -8.10 -6.43
C LYS A 108 -92.97 -6.96 -5.56
N LYS A 109 -93.44 -6.82 -4.32
CA LYS A 109 -92.96 -5.79 -3.38
C LYS A 109 -91.65 -6.19 -2.70
N LYS A 110 -91.46 -7.47 -2.39
CA LYS A 110 -90.25 -7.99 -1.72
C LYS A 110 -89.03 -8.07 -2.63
N LYS A 111 -89.26 -8.25 -3.94
CA LYS A 111 -88.20 -8.40 -4.97
C LYS A 111 -87.11 -7.33 -4.90
N GLN A 112 -87.46 -6.08 -4.55
CA GLN A 112 -86.49 -4.99 -4.46
C GLN A 112 -85.39 -5.25 -3.42
N LEU A 113 -85.73 -5.88 -2.29
CA LEU A 113 -84.76 -6.22 -1.24
C LEU A 113 -83.66 -7.16 -1.76
N LEU A 114 -84.00 -8.12 -2.63
CA LEU A 114 -83.01 -9.01 -3.23
C LEU A 114 -82.16 -8.33 -4.31
N ILE A 115 -82.73 -7.36 -5.04
CA ILE A 115 -81.99 -6.52 -6.00
C ILE A 115 -80.97 -5.65 -5.26
N ASP A 116 -81.38 -5.03 -4.15
CA ASP A 116 -80.51 -4.19 -3.34
C ASP A 116 -79.40 -5.02 -2.69
N ALA A 117 -79.73 -6.22 -2.19
CA ALA A 117 -78.73 -7.18 -1.70
C ALA A 117 -77.73 -7.59 -2.80
N GLN A 118 -78.19 -7.87 -4.03
CA GLN A 118 -77.31 -8.13 -5.18
C GLN A 118 -76.41 -6.93 -5.49
N SER A 119 -76.94 -5.71 -5.46
CA SER A 119 -76.15 -4.51 -5.73
C SER A 119 -75.06 -4.29 -4.69
N PHE A 120 -75.33 -4.59 -3.41
CA PHE A 120 -74.30 -4.57 -2.37
C PHE A 120 -73.24 -5.65 -2.61
N ALA A 121 -73.64 -6.88 -2.97
CA ALA A 121 -72.70 -7.95 -3.28
C ALA A 121 -71.81 -7.63 -4.50
N ASP A 122 -72.39 -7.07 -5.57
CA ASP A 122 -71.66 -6.63 -6.76
C ASP A 122 -70.63 -5.54 -6.41
N SER A 123 -70.98 -4.60 -5.51
CA SER A 123 -70.06 -3.53 -5.07
C SER A 123 -68.87 -4.03 -4.25
N LEU A 124 -68.96 -5.26 -3.74
CA LEU A 124 -67.90 -5.98 -3.03
C LEU A 124 -67.12 -6.93 -3.97
N GLY A 125 -67.40 -6.92 -5.28
CA GLY A 125 -66.79 -7.88 -6.21
C GLY A 125 -67.15 -9.34 -5.93
N LEU A 126 -68.22 -9.59 -5.17
CA LEU A 126 -68.68 -10.94 -4.87
C LEU A 126 -69.42 -11.46 -6.10
N ASN A 127 -68.76 -12.33 -6.87
CA ASN A 127 -69.30 -12.96 -8.09
C ASN A 127 -70.37 -14.03 -7.80
N TRP A 128 -71.30 -13.74 -6.89
CA TRP A 128 -72.37 -14.66 -6.49
C TRP A 128 -73.74 -14.04 -6.76
N PHE A 129 -74.67 -14.89 -7.15
CA PHE A 129 -75.99 -14.47 -7.60
C PHE A 129 -77.03 -14.63 -6.48
N ILE A 130 -77.33 -13.54 -5.79
CA ILE A 130 -78.47 -13.38 -4.87
C ILE A 130 -79.75 -13.25 -5.68
N TYR A 131 -79.72 -12.45 -6.76
CA TYR A 131 -80.88 -12.18 -7.60
C TYR A 131 -80.52 -11.90 -9.07
N PRO A 132 -80.95 -12.76 -10.01
CA PRO A 132 -81.63 -12.35 -11.22
C PRO A 132 -81.37 -11.05 -12.01
N ARG A 133 -80.17 -10.56 -12.37
CA ARG A 133 -80.13 -9.31 -13.19
C ARG A 133 -80.68 -9.44 -14.62
N SER A 134 -80.72 -10.65 -15.21
CA SER A 134 -81.26 -10.89 -16.56
C SER A 134 -82.29 -12.03 -16.57
N PHE A 135 -83.56 -11.70 -16.34
CA PHE A 135 -84.71 -12.49 -16.81
C PHE A 135 -85.32 -11.77 -18.02
N SER A 136 -84.55 -11.64 -19.10
CA SER A 136 -85.07 -11.25 -20.41
C SER A 136 -85.77 -12.39 -21.15
N GLU A 137 -85.72 -13.61 -20.62
CA GLU A 137 -86.52 -14.73 -21.13
C GLU A 137 -87.75 -14.94 -20.25
N LYS A 138 -88.91 -14.86 -20.89
CA LYS A 138 -90.25 -15.12 -20.35
C LYS A 138 -90.34 -16.56 -19.81
N ILE A 139 -89.78 -16.83 -18.64
CA ILE A 139 -90.21 -17.99 -17.86
C ILE A 139 -91.45 -17.53 -17.10
N GLU A 140 -92.61 -18.10 -17.45
CA GLU A 140 -93.85 -17.88 -16.71
C GLU A 140 -93.61 -18.19 -15.22
N HIS A 141 -93.50 -17.14 -14.41
CA HIS A 141 -93.37 -17.18 -12.96
C HIS A 141 -94.54 -17.86 -12.22
N LYS A 142 -95.47 -18.52 -12.93
CA LYS A 142 -96.70 -19.08 -12.35
C LYS A 142 -96.53 -20.42 -11.65
N LYS A 143 -95.37 -21.11 -11.71
CA LYS A 143 -95.23 -22.46 -11.11
C LYS A 143 -93.92 -22.81 -10.44
N MET A 144 -92.99 -21.87 -10.19
CA MET A 144 -92.00 -22.17 -9.17
C MET A 144 -92.70 -22.14 -7.81
N ARG A 145 -92.71 -23.27 -7.09
CA ARG A 145 -92.78 -23.25 -5.62
C ARG A 145 -91.49 -22.57 -5.14
N VAL A 146 -91.44 -21.24 -5.28
CA VAL A 146 -90.27 -20.42 -5.00
C VAL A 146 -89.88 -20.53 -3.53
N GLU A 147 -90.80 -20.87 -2.63
CA GLU A 147 -90.55 -20.82 -1.19
C GLU A 147 -89.50 -21.82 -0.70
N GLY A 148 -89.45 -23.05 -1.23
CA GLY A 148 -88.50 -24.06 -0.73
C GLY A 148 -87.08 -23.96 -1.32
N SER A 149 -86.97 -23.69 -2.63
CA SER A 149 -85.68 -23.62 -3.33
C SER A 149 -85.00 -22.27 -3.17
N LEU A 150 -85.77 -21.16 -3.20
CA LEU A 150 -85.21 -19.83 -2.97
C LEU A 150 -84.79 -19.64 -1.52
N ASP A 151 -85.57 -20.12 -0.54
CA ASP A 151 -85.18 -20.00 0.86
C ASP A 151 -83.91 -20.80 1.17
N ARG A 152 -83.77 -22.01 0.61
CA ARG A 152 -82.54 -22.81 0.72
C ARG A 152 -81.35 -22.11 0.06
N HIS A 153 -81.52 -21.58 -1.16
CA HIS A 153 -80.50 -20.81 -1.87
C HIS A 153 -80.05 -19.58 -1.06
N LEU A 154 -81.00 -18.80 -0.54
CA LEU A 154 -80.71 -17.61 0.26
C LEU A 154 -80.05 -17.97 1.61
N THR A 155 -80.43 -19.09 2.23
CA THR A 155 -79.78 -19.59 3.46
C THR A 155 -78.33 -20.02 3.19
N GLN A 156 -78.10 -20.78 2.12
CA GLN A 156 -76.76 -21.18 1.69
C GLN A 156 -75.91 -19.96 1.34
N TYR A 157 -76.49 -18.99 0.63
CA TYR A 157 -75.85 -17.72 0.29
C TYR A 157 -75.45 -16.94 1.55
N SER A 158 -76.36 -16.74 2.51
CA SER A 158 -76.06 -16.01 3.74
C SER A 158 -74.92 -16.67 4.52
N ASN A 159 -74.93 -18.01 4.63
CA ASN A 159 -73.87 -18.74 5.33
C ASN A 159 -72.52 -18.63 4.61
N GLU A 160 -72.50 -18.71 3.28
CA GLU A 160 -71.26 -18.63 2.51
C GLU A 160 -70.73 -17.19 2.39
N LEU A 161 -71.59 -16.17 2.39
CA LEU A 161 -71.22 -14.76 2.47
C LEU A 161 -70.39 -14.48 3.74
N PHE A 162 -70.79 -15.04 4.89
CA PHE A 162 -70.02 -14.91 6.13
C PHE A 162 -68.63 -15.53 6.03
N ARG A 163 -68.49 -16.61 5.26
CA ARG A 163 -67.22 -17.29 5.02
C ARG A 163 -66.32 -16.50 4.08
N GLN A 164 -66.84 -16.05 2.94
CA GLN A 164 -66.03 -15.42 1.88
C GLN A 164 -65.71 -13.95 2.12
N VAL A 165 -66.57 -13.19 2.82
CA VAL A 165 -66.24 -11.79 3.18
C VAL A 165 -65.19 -11.75 4.31
N GLY A 166 -64.93 -12.86 5.02
CA GLY A 166 -63.73 -13.03 5.85
C GLY A 166 -62.44 -13.24 5.04
N GLU A 167 -62.56 -13.57 3.76
CA GLU A 167 -61.45 -13.79 2.82
C GLU A 167 -61.43 -12.72 1.71
N SER A 168 -62.05 -11.56 1.96
CA SER A 168 -62.31 -10.50 0.98
C SER A 168 -61.10 -10.23 0.07
N ARG A 169 -61.29 -10.52 -1.23
CA ARG A 169 -60.30 -10.38 -2.33
C ARG A 169 -59.82 -8.94 -2.57
N ASP A 170 -60.43 -7.94 -1.93
CA ASP A 170 -60.07 -6.52 -2.06
C ASP A 170 -58.86 -6.09 -1.19
N PHE A 171 -58.40 -6.93 -0.25
CA PHE A 171 -57.16 -6.63 0.46
C PHE A 171 -55.96 -6.98 -0.42
N ASP A 172 -55.41 -5.99 -1.11
CA ASP A 172 -54.18 -6.13 -1.87
C ASP A 172 -52.96 -6.23 -0.93
N ASP A 173 -52.53 -7.46 -0.65
CA ASP A 173 -51.32 -7.76 0.12
C ASP A 173 -50.07 -7.90 -0.74
N SER A 174 -50.17 -7.64 -2.05
CA SER A 174 -49.09 -7.92 -3.01
C SER A 174 -47.85 -7.07 -2.75
N SER A 175 -48.02 -5.84 -2.25
CA SER A 175 -46.91 -4.96 -1.85
C SER A 175 -46.16 -5.52 -0.64
N TYR A 176 -46.85 -5.92 0.42
CA TYR A 176 -46.25 -6.55 1.60
C TYR A 176 -45.53 -7.85 1.24
N ARG A 177 -46.16 -8.70 0.42
CA ARG A 177 -45.54 -9.96 -0.04
C ARG A 177 -44.29 -9.71 -0.89
N ARG A 178 -44.29 -8.67 -1.72
CA ARG A 178 -43.13 -8.27 -2.52
C ARG A 178 -41.99 -7.80 -1.62
N ASP A 179 -42.26 -6.87 -0.71
CA ASP A 179 -41.28 -6.34 0.24
C ASP A 179 -40.67 -7.47 1.10
N ILE A 180 -41.51 -8.36 1.64
CA ILE A 180 -41.04 -9.51 2.43
C ILE A 180 -40.14 -10.41 1.60
N LYS A 181 -40.52 -10.73 0.35
CA LYS A 181 -39.72 -11.57 -0.55
C LYS A 181 -38.38 -10.92 -0.91
N GLU A 182 -38.36 -9.60 -1.11
CA GLU A 182 -37.11 -8.86 -1.36
C GLU A 182 -36.18 -8.91 -0.15
N LEU A 183 -36.72 -8.70 1.06
CA LEU A 183 -35.96 -8.82 2.31
C LEU A 183 -35.47 -10.25 2.57
N GLU A 184 -36.28 -11.27 2.29
CA GLU A 184 -35.89 -12.68 2.41
C GLU A 184 -34.77 -13.06 1.43
N ASN A 185 -34.80 -12.53 0.19
CA ASN A 185 -33.71 -12.70 -0.76
C ASN A 185 -32.41 -12.06 -0.27
N LEU A 186 -32.48 -10.83 0.28
CA LEU A 186 -31.33 -10.17 0.89
C LEU A 186 -30.80 -10.94 2.11
N LEU A 187 -31.69 -11.46 2.97
CA LEU A 187 -31.32 -12.26 4.12
C LEU A 187 -30.61 -13.56 3.70
N SER A 188 -31.08 -14.23 2.64
CA SER A 188 -30.50 -15.49 2.15
C SER A 188 -29.06 -15.35 1.63
N SER A 189 -28.70 -14.14 1.19
CA SER A 189 -27.35 -13.79 0.71
C SER A 189 -26.49 -13.12 1.79
N THR A 190 -27.06 -12.84 2.96
CA THR A 190 -26.36 -12.21 4.08
C THR A 190 -25.89 -13.29 5.06
N PRO A 191 -24.58 -13.40 5.33
CA PRO A 191 -24.08 -14.36 6.33
C PRO A 191 -24.69 -14.08 7.71
N ASN A 192 -25.12 -15.13 8.41
CA ASN A 192 -25.65 -15.02 9.78
C ASN A 192 -24.61 -14.50 10.78
N THR A 193 -23.34 -14.82 10.54
CA THR A 193 -22.21 -14.36 11.36
C THR A 193 -21.26 -13.52 10.54
N THR A 194 -20.62 -12.57 11.20
CA THR A 194 -19.45 -11.84 10.68
C THR A 194 -18.31 -11.97 11.68
N ASP A 195 -17.10 -11.93 11.17
CA ASP A 195 -15.92 -11.85 12.01
C ASP A 195 -15.83 -10.44 12.61
N LYS A 196 -15.58 -10.38 13.92
CA LYS A 196 -15.28 -9.14 14.63
C LYS A 196 -14.01 -9.36 15.43
N LEU A 197 -13.10 -8.40 15.35
CA LEU A 197 -11.93 -8.37 16.23
C LEU A 197 -12.40 -7.95 17.63
N GLN A 198 -12.13 -8.79 18.61
CA GLN A 198 -12.38 -8.52 20.01
C GLN A 198 -11.08 -8.59 20.79
N GLU A 199 -10.90 -7.66 21.71
CA GLU A 199 -9.77 -7.67 22.63
C GLU A 199 -9.73 -8.99 23.41
N SER A 200 -8.64 -9.73 23.29
CA SER A 200 -8.41 -10.98 24.00
C SER A 200 -8.19 -10.69 25.49
N SER A 201 -8.68 -11.58 26.34
CA SER A 201 -8.35 -11.56 27.78
C SER A 201 -6.89 -11.91 28.08
N THR A 202 -6.13 -12.32 27.05
CA THR A 202 -4.72 -12.67 27.15
C THR A 202 -3.84 -11.57 26.58
N THR A 203 -2.78 -11.20 27.31
CA THR A 203 -1.74 -10.31 26.79
C THR A 203 -0.72 -11.16 26.03
N GLY A 204 -0.44 -10.78 24.79
CA GLY A 204 0.70 -11.30 24.05
C GLY A 204 1.99 -10.78 24.66
N LYS A 205 3.09 -11.53 24.52
CA LYS A 205 4.44 -10.99 24.73
C LYS A 205 5.13 -10.93 23.39
N ARG A 206 5.73 -9.79 23.07
CA ARG A 206 6.65 -9.67 21.93
C ARG A 206 7.91 -8.92 22.34
N SER A 207 9.00 -9.18 21.63
CA SER A 207 10.17 -8.32 21.66
C SER A 207 9.84 -6.99 20.98
N ALA A 208 10.28 -5.91 21.59
CA ALA A 208 10.30 -4.58 21.00
C ALA A 208 11.67 -3.96 21.24
N LEU A 209 12.17 -3.21 20.26
CA LEU A 209 13.39 -2.45 20.40
C LEU A 209 13.00 -1.06 20.93
N LEU A 210 13.40 -0.72 22.14
CA LEU A 210 13.05 0.53 22.79
C LEU A 210 14.26 1.45 22.90
N VAL A 211 14.02 2.76 22.81
CA VAL A 211 15.03 3.75 23.16
C VAL A 211 15.29 3.72 24.67
N ASN A 212 16.46 3.23 25.05
CA ASN A 212 16.93 3.20 26.44
C ASN A 212 17.92 4.34 26.74
N GLY A 213 17.41 5.57 26.64
CA GLY A 213 18.15 6.76 27.04
C GLY A 213 19.23 7.22 26.06
N LYS A 214 19.72 8.42 26.33
CA LYS A 214 20.76 9.10 25.55
C LYS A 214 22.14 8.67 26.04
N ILE A 215 23.06 8.42 25.12
CA ILE A 215 24.48 8.27 25.42
C ILE A 215 25.05 9.65 25.74
N GLU A 216 25.45 9.87 27.00
CA GLU A 216 26.01 11.16 27.42
C GLU A 216 27.48 11.34 27.06
N ASP A 217 28.29 10.28 27.14
CA ASP A 217 29.67 10.29 26.64
C ASP A 217 29.77 9.45 25.37
N ILE A 218 29.70 10.11 24.21
CA ILE A 218 29.81 9.45 22.91
C ILE A 218 31.19 8.80 22.73
N SER A 219 32.22 9.31 23.41
CA SER A 219 33.57 8.74 23.41
C SER A 219 33.63 7.37 24.08
N SER A 220 32.59 6.95 24.80
CA SER A 220 32.48 5.59 25.34
C SER A 220 32.18 4.55 24.27
N LEU A 221 31.71 4.98 23.08
CA LEU A 221 31.49 4.08 21.95
C LEU A 221 32.84 3.66 21.36
N SER A 222 33.06 2.35 21.27
CA SER A 222 34.26 1.76 20.67
C SER A 222 33.92 0.47 19.95
N GLY A 223 34.67 0.18 18.89
CA GLY A 223 34.45 -0.98 18.03
C GLY A 223 34.17 -0.58 16.59
N THR A 224 33.87 -1.57 15.76
CA THR A 224 33.45 -1.34 14.37
C THR A 224 31.94 -1.18 14.28
N PHE A 225 31.47 -0.18 13.55
CA PHE A 225 30.05 0.15 13.44
C PHE A 225 29.60 0.29 12.00
N HIS A 226 28.34 -0.05 11.71
CA HIS A 226 27.70 0.23 10.44
C HIS A 226 26.27 0.74 10.62
N TYR A 227 25.75 1.44 9.61
CA TYR A 227 24.31 1.73 9.52
C TYR A 227 23.60 0.55 8.86
N THR A 228 22.53 0.06 9.49
CA THR A 228 21.66 -0.97 8.89
C THR A 228 20.49 -0.38 8.11
N SER A 229 20.13 0.88 8.36
CA SER A 229 19.05 1.57 7.65
C SER A 229 19.20 3.09 7.76
N TYR A 230 19.01 3.80 6.64
CA TYR A 230 19.06 5.25 6.57
C TYR A 230 17.65 5.86 6.55
N ASN A 231 17.37 6.86 7.40
CA ASN A 231 16.17 7.70 7.46
C ASN A 231 14.80 6.98 7.59
N ASP A 232 14.83 5.69 7.87
CA ASP A 232 13.67 4.81 7.85
C ASP A 232 13.25 4.36 9.24
N ILE A 233 13.67 5.07 10.29
CA ILE A 233 13.35 4.70 11.66
C ILE A 233 12.62 5.85 12.37
N VAL A 234 11.48 5.50 12.96
CA VAL A 234 10.71 6.41 13.80
C VAL A 234 10.50 5.79 15.18
N VAL A 235 10.18 6.65 16.14
CA VAL A 235 9.97 6.26 17.53
C VAL A 235 8.63 6.74 18.01
N PHE A 236 7.88 5.87 18.68
CA PHE A 236 6.57 6.19 19.26
C PHE A 236 6.70 7.09 20.50
N GLU A 237 5.90 8.15 20.56
CA GLU A 237 5.93 9.12 21.68
C GLU A 237 5.11 8.65 22.91
N GLU A 238 4.15 7.76 22.68
CA GLU A 238 3.23 7.22 23.68
C GLU A 238 2.85 5.76 23.35
N ASP A 239 2.26 5.06 24.32
CA ASP A 239 1.72 3.72 24.08
C ASP A 239 0.52 3.82 23.13
N PHE A 240 0.52 3.05 22.04
CA PHE A 240 -0.52 3.14 21.02
C PHE A 240 -0.79 1.80 20.34
N ASP A 241 -2.03 1.30 20.41
CA ASP A 241 -2.50 0.04 19.85
C ASP A 241 -1.55 -1.16 20.11
N LYS A 242 -0.64 -1.40 19.16
CA LYS A 242 0.31 -2.51 19.11
C LYS A 242 1.73 -2.12 19.51
N TYR A 243 2.02 -0.84 19.65
CA TYR A 243 3.36 -0.28 19.88
C TYR A 243 3.49 0.32 21.28
N ALA A 244 4.65 0.15 21.89
CA ALA A 244 4.97 0.76 23.16
C ALA A 244 5.58 2.15 22.96
N LYS A 245 5.46 3.00 23.99
CA LYS A 245 6.21 4.24 24.06
C LYS A 245 7.71 3.96 23.90
N ASN A 246 8.39 4.85 23.17
CA ASN A 246 9.81 4.79 22.83
C ASN A 246 10.20 3.59 21.94
N GLU A 247 9.23 2.89 21.36
CA GLU A 247 9.52 1.79 20.45
C GLU A 247 10.01 2.29 19.10
N VAL A 248 11.08 1.65 18.63
CA VAL A 248 11.75 1.87 17.37
C VAL A 248 11.11 1.00 16.30
N VAL A 249 10.65 1.62 15.22
CA VAL A 249 9.89 0.97 14.15
C VAL A 249 10.33 1.48 12.78
N ASN A 250 10.18 0.64 11.76
CA ASN A 250 10.45 1.07 10.40
C ASN A 250 9.36 2.06 9.95
N LYS A 251 9.79 3.19 9.39
CA LYS A 251 8.94 4.26 8.90
C LYS A 251 7.91 3.76 7.90
N ASN A 252 8.26 2.82 7.04
CA ASN A 252 7.33 2.26 6.04
C ASN A 252 6.12 1.55 6.70
N ASP A 253 6.30 0.96 7.88
CA ASP A 253 5.21 0.31 8.63
C ASP A 253 4.21 1.34 9.22
N ILE A 254 4.61 2.61 9.33
CA ILE A 254 3.83 3.71 9.92
C ILE A 254 2.95 4.41 8.89
N TRP A 255 3.42 4.58 7.65
CA TRP A 255 2.66 5.20 6.56
C TRP A 255 1.44 4.38 6.16
N VAL A 256 1.57 3.04 6.17
CA VAL A 256 0.47 2.13 5.82
C VAL A 256 -0.60 2.09 6.93
N GLY A 257 -0.21 2.37 8.18
CA GLY A 257 -1.10 2.29 9.35
C GLY A 257 -1.69 3.62 9.84
N GLY A 258 -1.32 4.77 9.26
CA GLY A 258 -1.84 6.08 9.68
C GLY A 258 -1.31 6.58 11.04
N TYR A 259 -0.22 6.00 11.53
CA TYR A 259 0.34 6.28 12.87
C TYR A 259 1.28 7.50 12.95
N SER A 260 1.45 8.24 11.84
CA SER A 260 2.46 9.29 11.70
C SER A 260 2.37 10.43 12.73
N LYS A 261 1.19 10.66 13.32
CA LYS A 261 0.98 11.68 14.35
C LYS A 261 1.51 11.30 15.74
N HIS A 262 1.83 10.03 15.97
CA HIS A 262 2.27 9.50 17.26
C HIS A 262 3.77 9.14 17.25
N THR A 263 4.50 9.58 16.22
CA THR A 263 5.88 9.18 15.97
C THR A 263 6.78 10.37 15.69
N ILE A 264 8.02 10.30 16.18
CA ILE A 264 9.10 11.24 15.87
C ILE A 264 10.22 10.53 15.11
N THR A 265 10.85 11.22 14.16
CA THR A 265 12.05 10.72 13.48
C THR A 265 13.26 11.04 14.34
N LEU A 266 13.95 10.01 14.85
CA LEU A 266 15.10 10.19 15.75
C LEU A 266 16.45 9.89 15.10
N GLY A 267 16.49 9.27 13.92
CA GLY A 267 17.73 9.05 13.16
C GLY A 267 17.80 7.69 12.51
N ASP A 268 19.01 7.19 12.35
CA ASP A 268 19.37 5.97 11.65
C ASP A 268 19.79 4.88 12.64
N LEU A 269 19.53 3.63 12.27
CA LEU A 269 19.92 2.48 13.07
C LEU A 269 21.40 2.16 12.81
N MET A 270 22.20 2.29 13.86
CA MET A 270 23.62 2.01 13.90
C MET A 270 23.86 0.76 14.76
N VAL A 271 24.70 -0.15 14.29
CA VAL A 271 25.00 -1.42 14.97
C VAL A 271 26.50 -1.54 15.20
N ASN A 272 26.90 -1.93 16.40
CA ASN A 272 28.27 -2.33 16.71
C ASN A 272 28.48 -3.78 16.23
N ASP A 273 29.41 -4.00 15.31
CA ASP A 273 29.72 -5.31 14.74
C ASP A 273 30.31 -6.28 15.76
N ASP A 274 31.05 -5.76 16.74
CA ASP A 274 31.76 -6.56 17.73
C ASP A 274 30.80 -7.09 18.80
N THR A 275 29.82 -6.29 19.20
CA THR A 275 28.91 -6.59 20.32
C THR A 275 27.48 -6.89 19.91
N GLY A 276 27.08 -6.52 18.70
CA GLY A 276 25.70 -6.52 18.24
C GLY A 276 24.82 -5.45 18.91
N GLU A 277 25.39 -4.57 19.73
CA GLU A 277 24.63 -3.49 20.38
C GLU A 277 24.11 -2.50 19.32
N GLN A 278 22.89 -2.02 19.54
CA GLN A 278 22.17 -1.18 18.60
C GLN A 278 21.93 0.22 19.15
N TYR A 279 22.00 1.21 18.27
CA TYR A 279 21.91 2.63 18.63
C TYR A 279 21.12 3.40 17.57
N LEU A 280 20.46 4.48 17.98
CA LEU A 280 19.99 5.51 17.06
C LEU A 280 20.97 6.66 17.03
N ALA A 281 21.45 7.01 15.83
CA ALA A 281 22.35 8.13 15.61
C ALA A 281 21.87 8.99 14.42
N PRO A 282 22.20 10.29 14.36
CA PRO A 282 21.92 11.11 13.19
C PRO A 282 22.57 10.51 11.93
N SER A 283 21.91 10.60 10.78
CA SER A 283 22.34 9.94 9.53
C SER A 283 23.74 10.32 9.04
N GLY A 284 24.18 11.53 9.38
CA GLY A 284 25.52 12.02 9.01
C GLY A 284 26.62 11.64 10.00
N PHE A 285 26.32 10.98 11.12
CA PHE A 285 27.31 10.80 12.19
C PHE A 285 28.49 9.92 11.77
N LEU A 286 28.27 8.66 11.35
CA LEU A 286 29.38 7.81 10.89
C LEU A 286 30.00 8.32 9.59
N PHE A 287 29.19 8.92 8.71
CA PHE A 287 29.69 9.52 7.47
C PHE A 287 30.71 10.63 7.75
N ASN A 288 30.36 11.61 8.58
CA ASN A 288 31.27 12.69 8.98
C ASN A 288 32.52 12.14 9.69
N TYR A 289 32.34 11.11 10.52
CA TYR A 289 33.45 10.42 11.19
C TYR A 289 34.44 9.82 10.18
N GLY A 290 33.94 9.19 9.10
CA GLY A 290 34.76 8.63 8.03
C GLY A 290 35.45 9.69 7.16
N VAL A 291 34.76 10.78 6.82
CA VAL A 291 35.32 11.90 6.03
C VAL A 291 36.50 12.54 6.75
N ASP A 292 36.37 12.85 8.04
CA ASP A 292 37.44 13.42 8.86
C ASP A 292 38.67 12.50 8.91
N THR A 293 38.42 11.19 8.89
CA THR A 293 39.47 10.17 8.88
C THR A 293 40.22 10.19 7.55
N MET A 294 39.49 10.28 6.44
CA MET A 294 40.07 10.33 5.11
C MET A 294 40.88 11.62 4.89
N GLU A 295 40.37 12.79 5.26
CA GLU A 295 41.11 14.05 5.13
C GLU A 295 42.42 14.05 5.91
N LYS A 296 42.41 13.48 7.13
CA LYS A 296 43.61 13.32 7.96
C LYS A 296 44.60 12.34 7.33
N THR A 297 44.14 11.19 6.87
CA THR A 297 44.99 10.19 6.19
C THR A 297 45.54 10.71 4.85
N MET A 298 44.76 11.48 4.10
CA MET A 298 45.22 12.13 2.87
C MET A 298 46.28 13.20 3.15
N ALA A 299 46.11 13.99 4.22
CA ALA A 299 47.11 14.98 4.65
C ALA A 299 48.40 14.31 5.16
N GLU A 300 48.28 13.21 5.92
CA GLU A 300 49.41 12.40 6.39
C GLU A 300 50.17 11.76 5.21
N MET A 301 49.46 11.20 4.22
CA MET A 301 50.07 10.64 3.01
C MET A 301 50.74 11.73 2.15
N ALA A 302 50.09 12.88 1.97
CA ALA A 302 50.65 14.00 1.22
C ALA A 302 51.93 14.59 1.85
N SER A 303 52.08 14.45 3.17
CA SER A 303 53.27 14.89 3.92
C SER A 303 54.29 13.77 4.15
N ASN A 304 54.01 12.54 3.73
CA ASN A 304 54.93 11.42 3.86
C ASN A 304 56.19 11.64 2.98
N PRO A 305 57.40 11.67 3.56
CA PRO A 305 58.64 11.88 2.81
C PRO A 305 58.87 10.87 1.67
N ASP A 306 58.51 9.61 1.89
CA ASP A 306 58.68 8.53 0.91
C ASP A 306 57.70 8.68 -0.25
N TYR A 307 56.46 9.09 0.04
CA TYR A 307 55.48 9.42 -1.00
C TYR A 307 55.92 10.63 -1.83
N ILE A 308 56.48 11.67 -1.19
CA ILE A 308 56.98 12.86 -1.90
C ILE A 308 58.10 12.48 -2.89
N ILE A 309 59.01 11.61 -2.48
CA ILE A 309 60.09 11.08 -3.33
C ILE A 309 59.51 10.23 -4.46
N TRP A 310 58.64 9.27 -4.11
CA TRP A 310 57.97 8.39 -5.07
C TRP A 310 57.22 9.20 -6.14
N LYS A 311 56.39 10.17 -5.71
CA LYS A 311 55.59 11.03 -6.61
C LYS A 311 56.47 11.81 -7.57
N ARG A 312 57.54 12.43 -7.06
CA ARG A 312 58.49 13.17 -7.88
C ARG A 312 59.10 12.27 -8.95
N ASP A 313 59.54 11.08 -8.57
CA ASP A 313 60.22 10.16 -9.48
C ASP A 313 59.24 9.58 -10.52
N TYR A 314 58.00 9.30 -10.10
CA TYR A 314 56.91 8.87 -10.95
C TYR A 314 56.50 9.93 -11.98
N GLU A 315 56.22 11.16 -11.53
CA GLU A 315 55.86 12.28 -12.41
C GLU A 315 56.99 12.67 -13.38
N ASN A 316 58.24 12.60 -12.93
CA ASN A 316 59.40 12.79 -13.79
C ASN A 316 59.46 11.71 -14.88
N ALA A 317 59.27 10.44 -14.54
CA ALA A 317 59.27 9.34 -15.51
C ALA A 317 58.15 9.48 -16.55
N LEU A 318 56.95 9.90 -16.13
CA LEU A 318 55.84 10.21 -17.02
C LEU A 318 56.16 11.37 -17.97
N ARG A 319 56.63 12.51 -17.43
CA ARG A 319 56.95 13.70 -18.22
C ARG A 319 58.05 13.46 -19.24
N GLU A 320 59.10 12.74 -18.85
CA GLU A 320 60.19 12.39 -19.76
C GLU A 320 59.74 11.43 -20.87
N SER A 321 58.89 10.45 -20.52
CA SER A 321 58.29 9.55 -21.51
C SER A 321 57.47 10.34 -22.51
N GLN A 322 56.61 11.26 -22.05
CA GLN A 322 55.80 12.10 -22.92
C GLN A 322 56.67 12.99 -23.83
N SER A 323 57.72 13.62 -23.30
CA SER A 323 58.65 14.43 -24.10
C SER A 323 59.31 13.61 -25.22
N ASN A 324 59.64 12.34 -24.96
CA ASN A 324 60.21 11.46 -25.97
C ASN A 324 59.17 10.97 -26.98
N ILE A 325 57.92 10.77 -26.57
CA ILE A 325 56.78 10.52 -27.47
C ILE A 325 56.61 11.70 -28.43
N ASP A 326 56.61 12.92 -27.92
CA ASP A 326 56.44 14.13 -28.74
C ASP A 326 57.56 14.26 -29.80
N LYS A 327 58.80 13.91 -29.44
CA LYS A 327 59.93 13.86 -30.39
C LYS A 327 59.74 12.78 -31.46
N CYS A 328 59.25 11.61 -31.09
CA CYS A 328 58.94 10.53 -32.04
C CYS A 328 57.81 10.95 -33.00
N GLU A 329 56.74 11.54 -32.46
CA GLU A 329 55.60 12.03 -33.23
C GLU A 329 55.96 13.19 -34.16
N ALA A 330 56.90 14.06 -33.76
CA ALA A 330 57.40 15.11 -34.65
C ALA A 330 58.06 14.54 -35.91
N ILE A 331 58.83 13.45 -35.78
CA ILE A 331 59.45 12.75 -36.92
C ILE A 331 58.36 12.08 -37.76
N ILE A 332 57.44 11.34 -37.13
CA ILE A 332 56.33 10.69 -37.83
C ILE A 332 55.51 11.71 -38.63
N LYS A 333 55.15 12.84 -38.02
CA LYS A 333 54.34 13.89 -38.63
C LYS A 333 55.01 14.51 -39.85
N LYS A 334 56.34 14.65 -39.85
CA LYS A 334 57.10 15.18 -41.00
C LYS A 334 56.95 14.30 -42.25
N HIS A 335 56.83 12.99 -42.04
CA HIS A 335 56.73 11.98 -43.09
C HIS A 335 55.31 11.41 -43.24
N THR A 336 54.33 12.02 -42.57
CA THR A 336 52.93 11.63 -42.66
C THR A 336 52.26 12.33 -43.84
N PHE A 337 51.64 11.56 -44.73
CA PHE A 337 50.79 12.07 -45.81
C PHE A 337 49.39 11.46 -45.73
N LYS A 338 48.43 12.06 -46.45
CA LYS A 338 47.07 11.50 -46.57
C LYS A 338 47.00 10.61 -47.80
N ASN A 339 46.54 9.37 -47.64
CA ASN A 339 46.23 8.51 -48.78
C ASN A 339 44.94 8.96 -49.51
N ALA A 340 44.59 8.27 -50.59
CA ALA A 340 43.38 8.56 -51.37
C ALA A 340 42.06 8.45 -50.58
N PHE A 341 42.07 7.76 -49.44
CA PHE A 341 40.93 7.62 -48.52
C PHE A 341 40.95 8.64 -47.38
N GLY A 342 41.90 9.57 -47.37
CA GLY A 342 42.05 10.59 -46.34
C GLY A 342 42.73 10.11 -45.06
N GLU A 343 43.23 8.88 -45.02
CA GLU A 343 43.91 8.30 -43.86
C GLU A 343 45.35 8.81 -43.79
N LYS A 344 45.80 9.13 -42.57
CA LYS A 344 47.18 9.53 -42.31
C LYS A 344 48.07 8.30 -42.27
N ILE A 345 48.98 8.18 -43.23
CA ILE A 345 49.96 7.11 -43.33
C ILE A 345 51.38 7.69 -43.34
N TYR A 346 52.32 6.94 -42.78
CA TYR A 346 53.76 7.22 -42.88
C TYR A 346 54.49 5.90 -43.12
N ASP A 347 55.60 5.95 -43.85
CA ASP A 347 56.54 4.84 -43.97
C ASP A 347 57.83 5.19 -43.22
N SER A 348 58.26 4.28 -42.33
CA SER A 348 59.51 4.45 -41.60
C SER A 348 60.75 4.30 -42.50
N SER A 349 60.60 3.70 -43.70
CA SER A 349 61.68 3.63 -44.69
C SER A 349 62.18 5.00 -45.10
N ASP A 350 61.27 5.99 -45.13
CA ASP A 350 61.48 7.35 -45.64
C ASP A 350 62.22 8.23 -44.65
N PHE A 351 62.41 7.76 -43.42
CA PHE A 351 63.20 8.46 -42.43
C PHE A 351 64.67 8.48 -42.87
N SER A 352 65.29 9.66 -42.80
CA SER A 352 66.74 9.76 -42.95
C SER A 352 67.45 8.96 -41.85
N GLU A 353 68.71 8.60 -42.08
CA GLU A 353 69.51 7.84 -41.11
C GLU A 353 69.58 8.54 -39.73
N ASN A 354 69.71 9.86 -39.72
CA ASN A 354 69.72 10.64 -38.48
C ASN A 354 68.35 10.64 -37.76
N GLU A 355 67.25 10.65 -38.52
CA GLU A 355 65.89 10.55 -37.96
C GLU A 355 65.62 9.17 -37.38
N LYS A 356 66.06 8.09 -38.06
CA LYS A 356 65.98 6.71 -37.54
C LYS A 356 66.72 6.57 -36.22
N ASN A 357 67.97 7.05 -36.17
CA ASN A 357 68.78 7.02 -34.96
C ASN A 357 68.15 7.83 -33.81
N THR A 358 67.60 9.01 -34.13
CA THR A 358 66.90 9.84 -33.14
C THR A 358 65.61 9.18 -32.65
N PHE A 359 64.81 8.62 -33.55
CA PHE A 359 63.55 7.92 -33.23
C PHE A 359 63.81 6.71 -32.32
N ASN A 360 64.75 5.84 -32.70
CA ASN A 360 65.10 4.65 -31.93
C ASN A 360 65.65 4.98 -30.54
N LYS A 361 66.50 6.00 -30.42
CA LYS A 361 66.99 6.48 -29.12
C LYS A 361 65.85 6.95 -28.21
N ASN A 362 64.88 7.67 -28.75
CA ASN A 362 63.73 8.13 -27.97
C ASN A 362 62.80 6.95 -27.61
N LEU A 363 62.57 5.98 -28.51
CA LEU A 363 61.83 4.76 -28.21
C LEU A 363 62.49 3.92 -27.11
N GLU A 364 63.81 3.76 -27.14
CA GLU A 364 64.56 3.07 -26.08
C GLU A 364 64.41 3.80 -24.75
N SER A 365 64.48 5.13 -24.76
CA SER A 365 64.25 5.95 -23.56
C SER A 365 62.83 5.78 -23.01
N ILE A 366 61.79 5.73 -23.87
CA ILE A 366 60.41 5.41 -23.47
C ILE A 366 60.33 4.02 -22.85
N SER A 367 60.98 3.00 -23.43
CA SER A 367 61.01 1.63 -22.90
C SER A 367 61.58 1.62 -21.48
N ASN A 368 62.73 2.26 -21.27
CA ASN A 368 63.41 2.33 -19.98
C ASN A 368 62.57 3.05 -18.93
N ARG A 369 61.93 4.18 -19.29
CA ARG A 369 61.07 4.93 -18.38
C ARG A 369 59.77 4.19 -18.05
N ARG A 370 59.20 3.45 -19.00
CA ARG A 370 58.04 2.57 -18.74
C ARG A 370 58.35 1.47 -17.72
N ARG A 371 59.58 0.96 -17.68
CA ARG A 371 59.98 0.00 -16.64
C ARG A 371 59.96 0.66 -15.25
N VAL A 372 60.52 1.86 -15.14
CA VAL A 372 60.51 2.65 -13.88
C VAL A 372 59.07 2.98 -13.45
N ILE A 373 58.21 3.38 -14.39
CA ILE A 373 56.78 3.63 -14.12
C ILE A 373 56.14 2.40 -13.50
N ARG A 374 56.36 1.20 -14.06
CA ARG A 374 55.80 -0.05 -13.54
C ARG A 374 56.31 -0.41 -12.15
N GLU A 375 57.62 -0.31 -11.94
CA GLU A 375 58.24 -0.56 -10.64
C GLU A 375 57.67 0.37 -9.55
N LEU A 376 57.32 1.60 -9.92
CA LEU A 376 56.68 2.55 -9.01
C LEU A 376 55.18 2.23 -8.82
N GLU A 377 54.46 1.84 -9.89
CA GLU A 377 53.04 1.41 -9.83
C GLU A 377 52.85 0.15 -8.96
N ASP A 378 53.87 -0.68 -8.79
CA ASP A 378 53.84 -1.86 -7.90
C ASP A 378 53.66 -1.47 -6.41
N ASN A 379 53.96 -0.22 -6.03
CA ASN A 379 53.57 0.33 -4.73
C ASN A 379 52.11 0.83 -4.81
N SER A 380 51.17 -0.10 -4.60
CA SER A 380 49.73 0.16 -4.77
C SER A 380 49.19 1.27 -3.87
N GLU A 381 49.75 1.45 -2.66
CA GLU A 381 49.32 2.49 -1.73
C GLU A 381 49.60 3.90 -2.30
N TYR A 382 50.84 4.13 -2.74
CA TYR A 382 51.23 5.43 -3.31
C TYR A 382 50.62 5.67 -4.68
N TYR A 383 50.52 4.63 -5.51
CA TYR A 383 49.90 4.73 -6.83
C TYR A 383 48.42 5.09 -6.75
N ASN A 384 47.64 4.39 -5.93
CA ASN A 384 46.22 4.65 -5.77
C ASN A 384 45.98 6.06 -5.23
N PHE A 385 46.73 6.47 -4.21
CA PHE A 385 46.63 7.84 -3.69
C PHE A 385 46.98 8.88 -4.75
N TRP A 386 48.01 8.65 -5.57
CA TRP A 386 48.34 9.57 -6.65
C TRP A 386 47.21 9.67 -7.69
N VAL A 387 46.67 8.54 -8.15
CA VAL A 387 45.55 8.47 -9.11
C VAL A 387 44.34 9.25 -8.59
N ASP A 388 43.99 9.06 -7.32
CA ASP A 388 42.85 9.72 -6.67
C ASP A 388 43.08 11.23 -6.45
N SER A 389 44.33 11.68 -6.49
CA SER A 389 44.73 13.07 -6.23
C SER A 389 44.94 13.93 -7.49
N VAL A 390 44.88 13.35 -8.68
CA VAL A 390 45.12 14.04 -9.97
C VAL A 390 43.90 14.00 -10.89
N SER A 391 43.95 14.74 -12.01
CA SER A 391 42.88 14.68 -13.02
C SER A 391 42.86 13.34 -13.76
N GLU A 392 41.69 12.91 -14.25
CA GLU A 392 41.54 11.69 -15.07
C GLU A 392 42.53 11.63 -16.24
N GLU A 393 42.72 12.77 -16.92
CA GLU A 393 43.69 12.90 -18.00
C GLU A 393 45.10 12.50 -17.53
N ARG A 394 45.54 13.02 -16.39
CA ARG A 394 46.86 12.71 -15.81
C ARG A 394 46.94 11.26 -15.35
N ALA A 395 45.89 10.74 -14.71
CA ALA A 395 45.84 9.34 -14.29
C ALA A 395 46.01 8.37 -15.48
N SER A 396 45.60 8.76 -16.68
CA SER A 396 45.70 7.94 -17.90
C SER A 396 47.07 7.99 -18.62
N TRP A 397 48.01 8.83 -18.17
CA TRP A 397 49.28 9.03 -18.88
C TRP A 397 50.13 7.76 -18.97
N SER A 398 50.24 6.97 -17.89
CA SER A 398 51.04 5.74 -17.90
C SER A 398 50.51 4.72 -18.90
N TYR A 399 49.18 4.57 -18.97
CA TYR A 399 48.50 3.75 -19.97
C TYR A 399 48.76 4.24 -21.39
N SER A 400 48.62 5.55 -21.63
CA SER A 400 48.84 6.17 -22.95
C SER A 400 50.28 5.96 -23.44
N ILE A 401 51.27 6.10 -22.55
CA ILE A 401 52.68 5.81 -22.83
C ILE A 401 52.88 4.33 -23.19
N ALA A 402 52.26 3.41 -22.45
CA ALA A 402 52.36 1.98 -22.71
C ALA A 402 51.74 1.57 -24.06
N VAL A 403 50.58 2.14 -24.40
CA VAL A 403 49.93 1.92 -25.69
C VAL A 403 50.78 2.46 -26.83
N TYR A 404 51.28 3.69 -26.68
CA TYR A 404 52.18 4.30 -27.66
C TYR A 404 53.37 3.41 -27.96
N PHE A 405 54.12 3.02 -26.93
CA PHE A 405 55.31 2.18 -27.08
C PHE A 405 54.99 0.85 -27.77
N ARG A 406 53.91 0.17 -27.38
CA ARG A 406 53.49 -1.09 -28.02
C ARG A 406 53.15 -0.91 -29.49
N SER A 407 52.54 0.22 -29.87
CA SER A 407 52.18 0.50 -31.26
C SER A 407 53.39 0.80 -32.14
N LYS A 408 54.42 1.44 -31.59
CA LYS A 408 55.59 1.92 -32.34
C LYS A 408 56.80 0.99 -32.30
N SER A 409 56.86 0.06 -31.34
CA SER A 409 57.93 -0.95 -31.22
C SER A 409 57.79 -2.14 -32.17
N LYS A 410 56.70 -2.20 -32.96
CA LYS A 410 56.47 -3.21 -34.01
C LYS A 410 56.81 -2.70 -35.42
N VAL A 411 57.21 -1.44 -35.52
CA VAL A 411 57.71 -0.75 -36.72
C VAL A 411 59.22 -0.71 -36.59
#